data_AF-X1FV49-F1
#
_entry.id   AF-X1FV49-F1
#
_cell.length_a   1.000
_cell.length_b   1.000
_cell.length_c   1.000
_cell.angle_alpha   90.00
_cell.angle_beta   90.00
_cell.angle_gamma   90.00
#
_symmetry.space_group_name_H-M   'P 1'
#
loop_
_entity.id
_entity.type
_entity.pdbx_description
1 polymer ?
#
loop_
_entity_poly.entity_id
_entity_poly.type
_entity_poly.pdbx_seq_one_letter_code
_entity_poly.pdbx_strand_id
1 'polypeptide(L)'
;IKQTREPIISNVLRKTSHVLVKPGMVAGCNHKAYGIKNGKAFITLEHPQQILPELEGIETGDYIKIKGKPEINLSIKPEIRGGVGTVAIAVNMIPHVINSTPGLKSMMDMPFCHAILSDYREWCQVLT
;
A
#
# COMPACT_ATOMS: atom_id res chain seq x y z
N ILE A 1 8.30 16.99 -5.90
CA ILE A 1 7.66 15.69 -6.24
C ILE A 1 6.96 15.86 -7.58
N LYS A 2 7.03 14.86 -8.47
CA LYS A 2 6.25 14.82 -9.74
C LYS A 2 5.24 13.68 -9.67
N GLN A 3 4.06 13.84 -10.27
CA GLN A 3 3.04 12.79 -10.32
C GLN A 3 2.45 12.68 -11.72
N THR A 4 2.00 11.47 -12.09
CA THR A 4 1.21 11.21 -13.31
C THR A 4 0.02 10.33 -12.96
N ARG A 5 -1.09 10.53 -13.66
CA ARG A 5 -2.31 9.73 -13.55
C ARG A 5 -2.79 9.44 -14.95
N GLU A 6 -2.55 8.22 -15.41
CA GLU A 6 -2.85 7.81 -16.77
C GLU A 6 -4.02 6.82 -16.75
N PRO A 7 -4.97 6.90 -17.69
CA PRO A 7 -6.07 5.95 -17.75
C PRO A 7 -5.53 4.57 -18.12
N ILE A 8 -6.01 3.54 -17.44
CA ILE A 8 -5.80 2.15 -17.88
C ILE A 8 -6.95 1.80 -18.82
N ILE A 9 -6.66 1.68 -20.10
CA ILE A 9 -7.65 1.36 -21.13
C ILE A 9 -7.83 -0.15 -21.21
N SER A 10 -9.07 -0.62 -21.13
CA SER A 10 -9.40 -2.04 -21.23
C SER A 10 -9.35 -2.50 -22.68
N ASN A 11 -8.76 -3.67 -22.93
CA ASN A 11 -8.87 -4.35 -24.23
C ASN A 11 -9.99 -5.41 -24.25
N VAL A 12 -10.52 -5.73 -23.07
CA VAL A 12 -11.53 -6.77 -22.86
C VAL A 12 -12.79 -6.19 -22.20
N LEU A 13 -13.87 -6.97 -22.16
CA LEU A 13 -15.05 -6.64 -21.37
C LEU A 13 -14.78 -6.96 -19.89
N ARG A 14 -14.92 -5.98 -19.00
CA ARG A 14 -14.85 -6.16 -17.55
C ARG A 14 -16.20 -5.83 -16.94
N LYS A 15 -16.76 -6.71 -16.12
CA LYS A 15 -18.08 -6.54 -15.53
C LYS A 15 -18.07 -6.88 -14.05
N THR A 16 -18.54 -5.95 -13.23
CA THR A 16 -18.88 -6.19 -11.82
C THR A 16 -20.39 -5.99 -11.62
N SER A 17 -20.86 -6.05 -10.37
CA SER A 17 -22.23 -5.69 -10.00
C SER A 17 -22.57 -4.21 -10.25
N HIS A 18 -21.57 -3.34 -10.33
CA HIS A 18 -21.78 -1.88 -10.35
C HIS A 18 -21.22 -1.19 -11.59
N VAL A 19 -20.30 -1.82 -12.33
CA VAL A 19 -19.68 -1.21 -13.50
C VAL A 19 -19.51 -2.21 -14.64
N LEU A 20 -19.70 -1.72 -15.87
CA LEU A 20 -19.41 -2.43 -17.11
C LEU A 20 -18.41 -1.59 -17.93
N VAL A 21 -17.23 -2.15 -18.18
CA VAL A 21 -16.16 -1.51 -18.96
C VAL A 21 -15.96 -2.32 -20.23
N LYS A 22 -16.25 -1.70 -21.39
CA LYS A 22 -16.04 -2.30 -22.71
C LYS A 22 -14.61 -2.05 -23.21
N PRO A 23 -14.12 -2.81 -24.21
CA PRO A 23 -12.88 -2.46 -24.89
C PRO A 23 -12.84 -0.99 -25.33
N GLY A 24 -11.71 -0.32 -25.11
CA GLY A 24 -11.52 1.11 -25.36
C GLY A 24 -11.99 2.04 -24.24
N MET A 25 -12.65 1.53 -23.20
CA MET A 25 -13.05 2.31 -22.02
C MET A 25 -12.00 2.22 -20.90
N VAL A 26 -12.05 3.18 -19.98
CA VAL A 26 -11.16 3.21 -18.79
C VAL A 26 -11.58 2.14 -17.79
N ALA A 27 -10.66 1.24 -17.45
CA ALA A 27 -10.81 0.22 -16.40
C ALA A 27 -10.21 0.64 -15.05
N GLY A 28 -9.39 1.68 -15.04
CA GLY A 28 -8.63 2.09 -13.85
C GLY A 28 -7.70 3.27 -14.08
N CYS A 29 -6.80 3.49 -13.13
CA CYS A 29 -5.82 4.56 -13.12
C CYS A 29 -4.44 4.00 -12.82
N ASN A 30 -3.46 4.31 -13.67
CA ASN A 30 -2.05 4.10 -13.40
C ASN A 30 -1.48 5.37 -12.75
N HIS A 31 -1.47 5.41 -11.42
CA HIS A 31 -0.93 6.53 -10.66
C HIS A 31 0.54 6.26 -10.33
N LYS A 32 1.42 7.18 -10.75
CA LYS A 32 2.83 7.16 -10.37
C LYS A 32 3.23 8.44 -9.64
N ALA A 33 4.13 8.30 -8.67
CA ALA A 33 4.73 9.42 -7.94
C ALA A 33 6.25 9.28 -7.90
N TYR A 34 6.94 10.40 -8.11
CA TYR A 34 8.41 10.48 -8.18
C TYR A 34 8.93 11.46 -7.12
N GLY A 35 9.64 10.92 -6.14
CA GLY A 35 10.46 11.67 -5.20
C GLY A 35 11.77 12.07 -5.87
N ILE A 36 11.98 13.38 -6.07
CA ILE A 36 13.12 13.90 -6.84
C ILE A 36 14.18 14.40 -5.86
N LYS A 37 15.44 13.96 -6.05
CA LYS A 37 16.62 14.46 -5.35
C LYS A 37 17.69 14.82 -6.39
N ASN A 38 18.26 16.02 -6.33
CA ASN A 38 19.28 16.50 -7.27
C ASN A 38 18.87 16.34 -8.75
N GLY A 39 17.61 16.68 -9.08
CA GLY A 39 17.07 16.59 -10.44
C GLY A 39 16.77 15.17 -10.94
N LYS A 40 17.00 14.12 -10.14
CA LYS A 40 16.75 12.72 -10.52
C LYS A 40 15.65 12.10 -9.65
N ALA A 41 14.84 11.21 -10.23
CA ALA A 41 13.90 10.40 -9.46
C ALA A 41 14.68 9.43 -8.57
N PHE A 42 14.62 9.65 -7.27
CA PHE A 42 15.30 8.85 -6.24
C PHE A 42 14.36 7.79 -5.67
N ILE A 43 13.07 8.11 -5.55
CA ILE A 43 12.01 7.17 -5.15
C ILE A 43 10.93 7.19 -6.23
N THR A 44 10.52 6.02 -6.69
CA THR A 44 9.37 5.86 -7.59
C THR A 44 8.34 4.97 -6.90
N LEU A 45 7.11 5.47 -6.80
CA LEU A 45 5.96 4.73 -6.33
C LEU A 45 5.00 4.55 -7.50
N GLU A 46 4.58 3.32 -7.75
CA GLU A 46 3.60 2.99 -8.78
C GLU A 46 2.41 2.27 -8.12
N HIS A 47 1.21 2.79 -8.33
CA HIS A 47 -0.01 2.22 -7.79
C HIS A 47 -1.09 2.12 -8.89
N PRO A 48 -0.93 1.17 -9.82
CA PRO A 48 -1.97 0.89 -10.81
C PRO A 48 -3.17 0.22 -10.13
N GLN A 49 -4.31 0.90 -10.15
CA GLN A 49 -5.57 0.37 -9.64
C GLN A 49 -6.56 0.22 -10.77
N GLN A 50 -7.07 -0.99 -10.98
CA GLN A 50 -8.05 -1.31 -12.01
C GLN A 50 -8.95 -2.46 -11.55
N ILE A 51 -10.14 -2.55 -12.13
CA ILE A 51 -11.06 -3.68 -11.87
C ILE A 51 -10.62 -4.91 -12.65
N LEU A 52 -10.70 -6.09 -12.06
CA LEU A 52 -10.49 -7.39 -12.73
C LEU A 52 -9.20 -7.44 -13.61
N PRO A 53 -8.01 -7.10 -13.06
CA PRO A 53 -6.74 -7.10 -13.80
C PRO A 53 -6.38 -8.46 -14.42
N GLU A 54 -6.82 -9.55 -13.80
CA GLU A 54 -6.56 -10.93 -14.22
C GLU A 54 -7.13 -11.26 -15.61
N LEU A 55 -8.17 -10.54 -16.07
CA LEU A 55 -8.75 -10.73 -17.40
C LEU A 55 -7.80 -10.33 -18.54
N GLU A 56 -6.77 -9.53 -18.24
CA GLU A 56 -5.68 -9.19 -19.16
C GLU A 56 -4.34 -9.81 -18.71
N GLY A 57 -4.38 -10.86 -17.89
CA GLY A 57 -3.19 -11.61 -17.45
C GLY A 57 -2.28 -10.84 -16.49
N ILE A 58 -2.80 -9.81 -15.81
CA ILE A 58 -2.03 -9.00 -14.87
C ILE A 58 -2.17 -9.60 -13.46
N GLU A 59 -1.04 -10.05 -12.91
CA GLU A 59 -0.96 -10.48 -11.51
C GLU A 59 -0.89 -9.28 -10.56
N THR A 60 -1.62 -9.36 -9.46
CA THR A 60 -1.54 -8.39 -8.37
C THR A 60 -0.40 -8.75 -7.40
N GLY A 61 0.18 -7.74 -6.76
CA GLY A 61 1.27 -7.94 -5.79
C GLY A 61 1.87 -6.62 -5.31
N ASP A 62 2.55 -6.68 -4.17
CA ASP A 62 3.36 -5.60 -3.64
C ASP A 62 4.84 -5.87 -3.95
N TYR A 63 5.50 -4.89 -4.55
CA TYR A 63 6.90 -5.02 -4.98
C TYR A 63 7.74 -3.87 -4.44
N ILE A 64 8.86 -4.21 -3.81
CA ILE A 64 9.85 -3.24 -3.35
C ILE A 64 11.20 -3.61 -3.96
N LYS A 65 11.78 -2.66 -4.71
CA LYS A 65 13.12 -2.80 -5.30
C LYS A 65 14.01 -1.68 -4.77
N ILE A 66 15.05 -2.04 -4.03
CA ILE A 66 16.04 -1.10 -3.49
C ILE A 66 17.35 -1.34 -4.25
N LYS A 67 17.70 -0.39 -5.11
CA LYS A 67 18.98 -0.41 -5.84
C LYS A 67 20.09 0.10 -4.94
N GLY A 68 21.11 -0.72 -4.72
CA GLY A 68 22.21 -0.41 -3.82
C GLY A 68 23.24 -1.52 -3.77
N LYS A 69 24.03 -1.55 -2.70
CA LYS A 69 24.96 -2.65 -2.39
C LYS A 69 24.71 -3.08 -0.94
N PRO A 70 24.04 -4.23 -0.70
CA PRO A 70 23.46 -5.14 -1.69
C PRO A 70 22.21 -4.56 -2.38
N GLU A 71 21.85 -5.13 -3.52
CA GLU A 71 20.52 -4.91 -4.12
C GLU A 71 19.48 -5.77 -3.39
N ILE A 72 18.29 -5.22 -3.14
CA ILE A 72 17.18 -5.93 -2.47
C ILE A 72 15.96 -5.91 -3.39
N ASN A 73 15.39 -7.09 -3.61
CA ASN A 73 14.14 -7.28 -4.35
C ASN A 73 13.16 -8.09 -3.48
N LEU A 74 12.05 -7.47 -3.09
CA LEU A 74 10.98 -8.07 -2.29
C LEU A 74 9.69 -8.12 -3.11
N SER A 75 8.97 -9.24 -3.00
CA SER A 75 7.69 -9.49 -3.65
C SER A 75 6.73 -10.17 -2.67
N ILE A 76 5.51 -9.65 -2.56
CA ILE A 76 4.40 -10.26 -1.83
C ILE A 76 3.29 -10.54 -2.85
N LYS A 77 2.86 -11.81 -2.95
CA LYS A 77 1.83 -12.25 -3.89
C LYS A 77 0.85 -13.22 -3.19
N PRO A 78 -0.48 -12.99 -3.28
CA PRO A 78 -1.12 -11.77 -3.79
C PRO A 78 -0.74 -10.56 -2.91
N GLU A 79 -1.09 -9.36 -3.34
CA GLU A 79 -0.90 -8.13 -2.57
C GLU A 79 -1.53 -8.23 -1.18
N ILE A 80 -1.02 -7.42 -0.24
CA ILE A 80 -1.67 -7.27 1.05
C ILE A 80 -3.08 -6.73 0.82
N ARG A 81 -4.09 -7.50 1.21
CA ARG A 81 -5.50 -7.09 1.09
C ARG A 81 -5.73 -5.81 1.87
N GLY A 82 -5.84 -4.68 1.17
CA GLY A 82 -5.83 -3.34 1.76
C GLY A 82 -6.84 -3.15 2.89
N GLY A 83 -8.08 -3.65 2.73
CA GLY A 83 -9.10 -3.55 3.77
C GLY A 83 -8.72 -4.26 5.08
N VAL A 84 -8.29 -5.52 4.99
CA VAL A 84 -7.90 -6.32 6.17
C VAL A 84 -6.60 -5.79 6.78
N GLY A 85 -5.61 -5.47 5.96
CA GLY A 85 -4.32 -4.94 6.41
C GLY A 85 -4.45 -3.60 7.12
N THR A 86 -5.30 -2.70 6.61
CA THR A 86 -5.56 -1.39 7.23
C THR A 86 -6.16 -1.56 8.62
N VAL A 87 -7.20 -2.39 8.77
CA VAL A 87 -7.83 -2.66 10.07
C VAL A 87 -6.83 -3.30 11.02
N ALA A 88 -6.07 -4.30 10.55
CA ALA A 88 -5.08 -4.99 11.37
C ALA A 88 -4.01 -4.04 11.92
N ILE A 89 -3.41 -3.20 11.06
CA ILE A 89 -2.38 -2.24 11.50
C ILE A 89 -3.00 -1.21 12.45
N ALA A 90 -4.17 -0.65 12.12
CA ALA A 90 -4.82 0.36 12.96
C ALA A 90 -5.09 -0.16 14.38
N VAL A 91 -5.54 -1.41 14.52
CA VAL A 91 -5.81 -2.02 15.83
C VAL A 91 -4.51 -2.41 16.53
N ASN A 92 -3.60 -3.13 15.87
CA ASN A 92 -2.33 -3.57 16.47
C ASN A 92 -1.46 -2.39 16.95
N MET A 93 -1.62 -1.21 16.37
CA MET A 93 -0.89 -0.01 16.79
C MET A 93 -1.45 0.68 18.05
N ILE A 94 -2.66 0.33 18.52
CA ILE A 94 -3.30 1.02 19.67
C ILE A 94 -2.40 1.05 20.92
N PRO A 95 -1.83 -0.08 21.40
CA PRO A 95 -0.99 -0.05 22.61
C PRO A 95 0.29 0.77 22.39
N HIS A 96 0.87 0.68 21.18
CA HIS A 96 2.06 1.45 20.82
C HIS A 96 1.79 2.96 20.83
N VAL A 97 0.61 3.40 20.39
CA VAL A 97 0.20 4.81 20.43
C VAL A 97 -0.01 5.26 21.88
N ILE A 98 -0.71 4.49 22.70
CA ILE A 98 -0.97 4.82 24.12
C ILE A 98 0.34 4.98 24.89
N ASN A 99 1.30 4.09 24.65
CA ASN A 99 2.60 4.11 25.33
C ASN A 99 3.59 5.12 24.72
N SER A 100 3.22 5.84 23.66
CA SER A 100 4.11 6.77 22.99
C SER A 100 4.21 8.11 23.73
N THR A 101 5.29 8.85 23.47
CA THR A 101 5.41 10.23 23.97
C THR A 101 4.43 11.17 23.24
N PRO A 102 3.95 12.24 23.88
CA PRO A 102 3.03 13.20 23.24
C PRO A 102 3.57 13.79 21.93
N GLY A 103 2.64 14.13 21.03
CA GLY A 103 2.92 14.80 19.75
C GLY A 103 2.38 14.03 18.55
N LEU A 104 2.51 14.63 17.36
CA LEU A 104 2.18 13.96 16.11
C LEU A 104 3.28 12.95 15.74
N LYS A 105 2.94 11.67 15.73
CA LYS A 105 3.86 10.56 15.42
C LYS A 105 3.56 9.94 14.07
N SER A 106 4.60 9.38 13.44
CA SER A 106 4.52 8.56 12.24
C SER A 106 4.92 7.11 12.56
N MET A 107 4.74 6.20 11.60
CA MET A 107 5.18 4.80 11.76
C MET A 107 6.70 4.67 11.95
N MET A 108 7.50 5.68 11.56
CA MET A 108 8.95 5.68 11.78
C MET A 108 9.32 5.99 13.25
N ASP A 109 8.40 6.60 14.00
CA ASP A 109 8.61 6.96 15.40
C ASP A 109 8.15 5.87 16.37
N MET A 110 7.52 4.81 15.84
CA MET A 110 6.87 3.76 16.62
C MET A 110 7.64 2.43 16.54
N PRO A 111 7.46 1.53 17.54
CA PRO A 111 7.89 0.14 17.41
C PRO A 111 7.28 -0.55 16.18
N PHE A 112 7.95 -1.60 15.71
CA PHE A 112 7.46 -2.36 14.56
C PHE A 112 6.08 -2.98 14.84
N CYS A 113 5.13 -2.75 13.93
CA CYS A 113 3.78 -3.29 14.02
C CYS A 113 3.82 -4.82 13.87
N HIS A 114 3.14 -5.52 14.78
CA HIS A 114 3.03 -6.97 14.75
C HIS A 114 1.66 -7.40 15.27
N ALA A 115 1.27 -8.64 15.00
CA ALA A 115 0.01 -9.17 15.48
C ALA A 115 0.07 -9.40 17.00
N ILE A 116 -0.91 -8.86 17.72
CA ILE A 116 -1.10 -9.10 19.16
C ILE A 116 -2.19 -10.15 19.33
N LEU A 117 -1.82 -11.31 19.90
CA LEU A 117 -2.72 -12.44 20.14
C LEU A 117 -3.28 -12.48 21.57
N SER A 118 -2.67 -11.76 22.51
CA SER A 118 -3.15 -11.65 23.89
C SER A 118 -4.06 -10.44 24.06
N ASP A 119 -4.52 -10.21 25.28
CA ASP A 119 -5.37 -9.07 25.59
C ASP A 119 -4.59 -7.75 25.44
N TYR A 120 -5.12 -6.82 24.65
CA TYR A 120 -4.50 -5.53 24.37
C TYR A 120 -4.25 -4.68 25.63
N ARG A 121 -5.02 -4.89 26.70
CA ARG A 121 -4.87 -4.17 27.97
C ARG A 121 -3.55 -4.50 28.66
N GLU A 122 -3.03 -5.72 28.46
CA GLU A 122 -1.73 -6.15 29.00
C GLU A 122 -0.55 -5.43 28.34
N TRP A 123 -0.78 -4.84 27.15
CA TRP A 123 0.23 -4.13 26.38
C TRP A 123 0.23 -2.62 26.63
N CYS A 124 -0.80 -2.10 27.30
CA CYS A 124 -0.89 -0.68 27.65
C CYS A 124 -0.19 -0.45 29.00
N GLN A 125 0.81 0.42 29.02
CA GLN A 125 1.37 0.89 30.28
C GLN A 125 0.33 1.81 30.93
N VAL A 126 -0.25 1.35 32.04
CA VAL A 126 -1.19 2.18 32.80
C VAL A 126 -0.40 3.37 33.34
N LEU A 127 -0.68 4.56 32.82
CA LEU A 127 -0.29 5.81 33.47
C LEU A 127 -0.95 5.80 34.85
N THR A 128 -0.14 5.53 35.87
CA THR A 128 -0.51 5.69 37.28
C THR A 128 -0.44 7.14 37.67
#